data_AF-A0A2D0J4N0-F1
#
_entry.id   AF-A0A2D0J4N0-F1
#
_cell.length_a   1.000
_cell.length_b   1.000
_cell.length_c   1.000
_cell.angle_alpha   90.00
_cell.angle_beta   90.00
_cell.angle_gamma   90.00
#
_symmetry.space_group_name_H-M   'P 1'
#
loop_
_entity.id
_entity.type
_entity.pdbx_description
1 polymer ?
#
loop_
_entity_poly.entity_id
_entity_poly.type
_entity_poly.pdbx_seq_one_letter_code
_entity_poly.pdbx_strand_id
1 'polypeptide(L)' 'MERFLLQTGDKVLVEASPVDRIWGIGMAEDNSNICNPLTWDGLNLLGFALMTVREKLKK' A
#
# COMPACT_ATOMS: atom_id res chain seq x y z
N MET A 1 0.63 15.14 8.72
CA MET A 1 0.13 13.83 8.23
C MET A 1 -0.59 13.97 6.89
N GLU A 2 -1.63 14.81 6.79
CA GLU A 2 -2.45 14.97 5.57
C GLU A 2 -1.64 15.34 4.31
N ARG A 3 -0.73 16.32 4.42
CA ARG A 3 0.15 16.72 3.30
C ARG A 3 0.99 15.56 2.77
N PHE A 4 1.46 14.66 3.64
CA PHE A 4 2.24 13.50 3.23
C PHE A 4 1.40 12.53 2.40
N LEU A 5 0.17 12.25 2.83
CA LEU A 5 -0.75 11.39 2.08
C LEU A 5 -1.11 12.00 0.72
N LEU A 6 -1.37 13.32 0.66
CA LEU A 6 -1.67 14.01 -0.60
C LEU A 6 -0.47 14.01 -1.57
N GLN A 7 0.76 14.13 -1.06
CA GLN A 7 1.99 14.06 -1.86
C GLN A 7 2.24 12.70 -2.51
N THR A 8 1.59 11.63 -2.04
CA THR A 8 1.69 10.31 -2.70
C THR A 8 1.04 10.27 -4.09
N GLY A 9 0.24 11.28 -4.42
CA GLY A 9 -0.42 11.39 -5.73
C GLY A 9 -1.36 10.23 -5.98
N ASP A 10 -1.23 9.58 -7.13
CA ASP A 10 -2.05 8.42 -7.53
C ASP A 10 -1.30 7.10 -7.37
N LYS A 11 -0.15 7.11 -6.68
CA LYS A 11 0.61 5.88 -6.39
C LYS A 11 -0.20 4.97 -5.47
N VAL A 12 -0.05 3.66 -5.70
CA VAL A 12 -0.54 2.62 -4.80
C VAL A 12 0.39 2.54 -3.59
N LEU A 13 -0.17 2.65 -2.40
CA LEU A 13 0.56 2.49 -1.14
C LEU A 13 0.51 1.04 -0.72
N VAL A 14 1.67 0.49 -0.32
CA VAL A 14 1.82 -0.90 0.09
C VAL A 14 2.62 -0.98 1.39
N GLU A 15 2.27 -1.94 2.24
CA GLU A 15 3.10 -2.35 3.38
C GLU A 15 3.83 -3.64 2.99
N ALA A 16 5.17 -3.57 2.96
CA ALA A 16 6.04 -4.60 2.41
C ALA A 16 6.61 -5.53 3.49
N SER A 17 5.74 -6.09 4.33
CA SER A 17 6.11 -7.13 5.28
C SER A 17 5.86 -8.54 4.70
N PRO A 18 6.85 -9.45 4.73
CA PRO A 18 6.67 -10.84 4.30
C PRO A 18 5.78 -11.66 5.25
N VAL A 19 5.62 -11.20 6.50
CA VAL A 19 4.82 -11.90 7.52
C VAL A 19 3.39 -11.36 7.63
N ASP A 20 3.13 -10.17 7.08
CA ASP A 20 1.81 -9.57 7.09
C ASP A 20 1.10 -9.74 5.74
N ARG A 21 0.15 -10.66 5.70
CA ARG A 21 -0.67 -10.94 4.51
C ARG A 21 -2.06 -10.31 4.56
N ILE A 22 -2.42 -9.66 5.66
CA ILE A 22 -3.76 -9.05 5.82
C ILE A 22 -3.64 -7.55 5.62
N TRP A 23 -2.77 -6.89 6.37
CA TRP A 23 -2.55 -5.45 6.24
C TRP A 23 -1.47 -5.12 5.22
N GLY A 24 -0.51 -6.04 5.01
CA GLY A 24 0.56 -5.94 4.02
C GLY A 24 0.36 -6.80 2.77
N ILE A 25 1.34 -6.75 1.87
CA ILE A 25 1.37 -7.51 0.61
C ILE A 25 2.00 -8.91 0.75
N GLY A 26 2.41 -9.31 1.95
CA GLY A 26 3.01 -10.63 2.18
C GLY A 26 4.37 -10.83 1.51
N MET A 27 5.07 -9.73 1.17
CA MET A 27 6.35 -9.74 0.46
C MET A 27 7.28 -8.70 1.06
N ALA A 28 8.56 -9.03 1.17
CA ALA A 28 9.61 -8.09 1.58
C ALA A 28 9.95 -7.10 0.46
N GLU A 29 10.33 -5.87 0.82
CA GLU A 29 10.66 -4.76 -0.10
C GLU A 29 11.69 -5.12 -1.19
N ASP A 30 12.62 -6.02 -0.89
CA ASP A 30 13.68 -6.47 -1.78
C ASP A 30 13.26 -7.58 -2.77
N ASN A 31 12.01 -8.05 -2.67
CA ASN A 31 11.48 -9.05 -3.57
C ASN A 31 11.37 -8.49 -5.00
N SER A 32 11.93 -9.20 -5.98
CA SER A 32 11.95 -8.76 -7.39
C SER A 32 10.55 -8.52 -7.98
N ASN A 33 9.50 -9.12 -7.39
CA ASN A 33 8.12 -9.01 -7.83
C ASN A 33 7.29 -7.99 -7.02
N ILE A 34 7.89 -7.21 -6.12
CA ILE A 34 7.19 -6.25 -5.25
C ILE A 34 6.33 -5.24 -6.02
N CYS A 35 6.80 -4.83 -7.20
CA CYS A 35 6.09 -3.85 -8.05
C CYS A 35 4.96 -4.48 -8.88
N ASN A 36 4.74 -5.80 -8.80
CA ASN A 36 3.70 -6.49 -9.56
C ASN A 36 2.54 -6.91 -8.62
N PRO A 37 1.40 -6.20 -8.64
CA PRO A 37 0.26 -6.50 -7.78
C PRO A 37 -0.34 -7.90 -7.98
N LEU A 38 -0.15 -8.50 -9.16
CA LEU A 38 -0.66 -9.84 -9.46
C LEU A 38 0.11 -10.95 -8.74
N THR A 39 1.29 -10.63 -8.19
CA THR A 39 2.15 -11.59 -7.49
C THR A 39 2.14 -11.42 -5.97
N TRP A 40 1.36 -10.46 -5.46
CA TRP A 40 1.24 -10.24 -4.02
C TRP A 40 0.53 -11.41 -3.35
N ASP A 41 1.08 -11.87 -2.23
CA ASP A 41 0.53 -12.95 -1.39
C ASP A 41 -0.26 -12.39 -0.18
N GLY A 42 -0.61 -11.10 -0.24
CA GLY A 42 -1.30 -10.38 0.82
C GLY A 42 -2.33 -9.38 0.31
N LEU A 43 -3.22 -8.96 1.21
CA LEU A 43 -4.41 -8.16 0.88
C LEU A 43 -4.14 -6.64 0.88
N ASN A 44 -3.03 -6.17 1.44
CA ASN A 44 -2.69 -4.74 1.50
C ASN A 44 -3.80 -3.82 2.06
N LEU A 45 -4.56 -4.28 3.07
CA LEU A 45 -5.69 -3.51 3.60
C LEU A 45 -5.27 -2.14 4.17
N LEU A 46 -4.05 -2.03 4.70
CA LEU A 46 -3.52 -0.76 5.20
C LEU A 46 -3.36 0.25 4.06
N GLY A 47 -2.76 -0.18 2.95
CA GLY A 47 -2.62 0.64 1.75
C GLY A 47 -3.97 1.15 1.24
N PHE A 48 -4.98 0.27 1.16
CA PHE A 48 -6.33 0.65 0.75
C PHE A 48 -7.01 1.63 1.70
N ALA A 49 -6.84 1.44 3.02
CA ALA A 49 -7.37 2.38 4.01
C ALA A 49 -6.74 3.77 3.85
N LEU A 50 -5.42 3.85 3.69
CA LEU A 50 -4.71 5.12 3.49
C LEU A 50 -5.11 5.81 2.19
N MET A 51 -5.27 5.07 1.10
CA MET A 51 -5.77 5.62 -0.17
C MET A 51 -7.21 6.12 -0.05
N THR A 52 -8.08 5.40 0.67
CA THR A 52 -9.45 5.86 0.94
C THR A 52 -9.44 7.17 1.75
N VAL A 53 -8.57 7.28 2.74
CA VAL A 53 -8.40 8.52 3.52
C VAL A 53 -7.87 9.65 2.63
N ARG A 54 -6.89 9.38 1.76
CA ARG A 54 -6.37 10.36 0.79
C ARG A 54 -7.48 10.92 -0.09
N GLU A 55 -8.35 10.06 -0.62
CA GLU A 55 -9.48 10.51 -1.46
C GLU A 55 -10.50 11.33 -0.67
N LYS A 56 -10.71 11.03 0.61
CA LYS A 56 -11.54 11.86 1.49
C LYS A 56 -10.91 13.23 1.79
N LEU A 57 -9.58 13.31 1.86
CA LEU A 57 -8.85 14.57 2.09
C LEU A 57 -8.75 15.46 0.85
N LYS A 58 -8.91 14.90 -0.35
CA LYS A 58 -8.99 15.67 -1.61
C LYS A 58 -10.33 16.40 -1.79
N LYS A 59 -11.39 15.97 -1.08
CA LYS A 59 -12.71 16.60 -1.09
C LYS A 59 -12.80 17.74 -0.06
#